data_AF-A0A0W0UL22-F1
#
_entry.id   AF-A0A0W0UL22-F1
#
_cell.length_a   1.000
_cell.length_b   1.000
_cell.length_c   1.000
_cell.angle_alpha   90.00
_cell.angle_beta   90.00
_cell.angle_gamma   90.00
#
_symmetry.space_group_name_H-M   'P 1'
#
loop_
_entity.id
_entity.type
_entity.pdbx_description
1 polymer ?
#
loop_
_entity_poly.entity_id
_entity_poly.type
_entity_poly.pdbx_seq_one_letter_code
_entity_poly.pdbx_strand_id
1 'polypeptide(L)' 'MSRVCQVTGKRPTTGHNVSHANNKTKRRFLPNIKEHRFWVEEENRFVRLKVSTKGMRIIDKVGIKAVLEKLRAQGEKV' A
#
# COMPACT_ATOMS: atom_id res chain seq x y z
N MET A 1 -3.18 13.49 -0.86
CA MET A 1 -2.33 12.28 -0.92
C MET A 1 -3.03 11.17 -1.67
N SER A 2 -2.39 10.58 -2.68
CA SER A 2 -2.89 9.38 -3.37
C SER A 2 -2.94 8.19 -2.39
N ARG A 3 -4.12 7.60 -2.20
CA ARG A 3 -4.33 6.39 -1.38
C ARG A 3 -3.88 5.15 -2.16
N VAL A 4 -2.60 5.10 -2.54
CA VAL A 4 -1.99 3.97 -3.24
C VAL A 4 -0.92 3.35 -2.35
N CYS A 5 -0.94 2.03 -2.22
CA CYS A 5 0.13 1.30 -1.55
C CYS A 5 1.34 1.17 -2.48
N GLN A 6 2.51 1.58 -2.02
CA GLN A 6 3.75 1.55 -2.83
C GLN A 6 4.13 0.10 -3.19
N VAL A 7 4.11 -0.80 -2.20
CA VAL A 7 4.52 -2.21 -2.39
C VAL A 7 3.58 -3.03 -3.28
N THR A 8 2.27 -2.77 -3.22
CA THR A 8 1.27 -3.64 -3.89
C THR A 8 0.49 -2.95 -5.01
N GLY A 9 0.68 -1.64 -5.20
CA GLY A 9 -0.10 -0.85 -6.15
C GLY A 9 -1.60 -0.75 -5.83
N LYS A 10 -2.07 -1.24 -4.67
CA LYS A 10 -3.49 -1.22 -4.31
C LYS A 10 -4.01 0.22 -4.30
N ARG A 11 -5.00 0.47 -5.14
CA ARG A 11 -5.66 1.77 -5.34
C ARG A 11 -7.13 1.74 -4.90
N PRO A 12 -7.76 2.90 -4.65
CA PRO A 12 -9.19 2.96 -4.36
C PRO A 12 -10.00 2.42 -5.55
N THR A 13 -11.02 1.63 -5.25
CA THR A 13 -11.96 1.13 -6.25
C THR A 13 -13.30 1.83 -6.08
N THR A 14 -14.01 2.08 -7.18
CA THR A 14 -15.35 2.65 -7.17
C THR A 14 -16.41 1.54 -7.16
N GLY A 15 -17.57 1.82 -6.60
CA GLY A 15 -18.74 0.96 -6.71
C GLY A 15 -19.97 1.59 -6.09
N HIS A 16 -20.92 0.79 -5.65
CA HIS A 16 -22.19 1.28 -5.10
C HIS A 16 -22.45 0.72 -3.70
N ASN A 17 -23.12 1.49 -2.85
CA ASN A 17 -23.94 0.90 -1.79
C ASN A 17 -25.24 0.44 -2.44
N VAL A 18 -25.68 -0.77 -2.13
CA VAL A 18 -26.93 -1.35 -2.62
C VAL A 18 -27.82 -1.55 -1.40
N SER A 19 -28.98 -0.90 -1.37
CA SER A 19 -29.96 -1.12 -0.30
C SER A 19 -30.70 -2.44 -0.50
N HIS A 20 -31.48 -2.86 0.50
CA HIS A 20 -32.35 -4.03 0.38
C HIS A 20 -33.35 -3.90 -0.80
N ALA A 21 -33.82 -2.68 -1.08
CA ALA A 21 -34.65 -2.35 -2.24
C ALA A 21 -33.86 -2.16 -3.55
N ASN A 22 -32.57 -2.52 -3.59
CA ASN A 22 -31.66 -2.35 -4.72
C ASN A 22 -31.39 -0.89 -5.15
N ASN A 23 -31.64 0.10 -4.29
CA ASN A 23 -31.25 1.49 -4.56
C ASN A 23 -29.73 1.61 -4.53
N LYS A 24 -29.15 2.12 -5.63
CA LYS A 24 -27.70 2.23 -5.82
C LYS A 24 -27.22 3.65 -5.55
N THR A 25 -26.34 3.83 -4.57
CA THR A 25 -25.63 5.11 -4.33
C THR A 25 -24.14 4.94 -4.55
N LYS A 26 -23.48 5.89 -5.24
CA LYS A 26 -22.04 5.79 -5.54
C LYS A 26 -21.22 5.80 -4.25
N ARG A 27 -20.23 4.92 -4.15
CA ARG A 27 -19.25 4.86 -3.05
C ARG A 27 -17.84 4.58 -3.55
N ARG A 28 -16.86 4.87 -2.69
CA ARG A 28 -15.45 4.51 -2.90
C ARG A 28 -15.01 3.51 -1.86
N PHE A 29 -14.36 2.44 -2.30
CA PHE A 29 -13.70 1.45 -1.46
C PHE A 29 -12.25 1.87 -1.28
N LEU A 30 -11.90 2.26 -0.06
CA LEU A 30 -10.57 2.77 0.25
C LEU A 30 -9.70 1.62 0.80
N PRO A 31 -8.48 1.42 0.30
CA PRO A 31 -7.54 0.49 0.91
C PRO A 31 -7.10 0.99 2.29
N ASN A 32 -6.89 0.07 3.24
CA ASN A 32 -6.33 0.37 4.55
C ASN A 32 -4.82 0.64 4.43
N ILE A 33 -4.46 1.88 4.11
CA ILE A 33 -3.08 2.36 3.96
C ILE A 33 -2.64 3.07 5.23
N LYS A 34 -1.42 2.77 5.66
CA LYS A 34 -0.74 3.39 6.80
C LYS A 34 0.64 3.87 6.36
N GLU A 35 1.09 4.96 6.97
CA GLU A 35 2.50 5.35 6.92
C GLU A 35 3.24 4.60 8.01
N HIS A 36 4.24 3.82 7.63
CA HIS A 36 5.03 3.02 8.56
C HIS A 36 6.52 3.21 8.27
N ARG A 37 7.34 3.15 9.32
CA ARG A 37 8.80 3.23 9.23
C ARG A 37 9.38 1.83 9.31
N PHE A 38 10.26 1.49 8.37
CA PHE A 38 11.01 0.25 8.37
C PHE A 38 12.49 0.58 8.58
N TRP A 39 13.14 -0.16 9.47
CA TRP A 39 14.58 -0.09 9.61
C TRP A 39 15.24 -0.85 8.46
N VAL A 40 16.24 -0.25 7.82
CA VAL A 40 17.01 -0.88 6.74
C VAL A 40 18.44 -0.96 7.21
N GLU A 41 18.92 -2.18 7.43
CA GLU A 41 20.26 -2.42 7.97
C GLU A 41 21.36 -1.96 7.02
N GLU A 42 21.20 -2.18 5.71
CA GLU A 42 22.22 -1.82 4.70
C GLU A 42 22.45 -0.31 4.57
N GLU A 43 21.42 0.49 4.85
CA GLU A 43 21.48 1.95 4.75
C GLU A 43 21.57 2.63 6.12
N ASN A 44 21.55 1.84 7.19
CA ASN A 44 21.54 2.27 8.58
C ASN A 44 20.52 3.40 8.85
N ARG A 45 19.35 3.35 8.21
CA ARG A 45 18.32 4.39 8.29
C ARG A 45 16.91 3.83 8.33
N PHE A 46 15.99 4.65 8.84
CA PHE A 46 14.56 4.40 8.72
C PHE A 46 14.03 4.89 7.37
N VAL A 47 13.34 4.00 6.66
CA VAL A 47 12.61 4.32 5.43
C VAL A 47 11.12 4.41 5.74
N ARG A 48 10.49 5.52 5.34
CA ARG A 48 9.04 5.73 5.46
C ARG A 48 8.34 5.21 4.21
N LEU A 49 7.45 4.24 4.37
CA LEU A 49 6.64 3.72 3.27
C LEU A 49 5.14 3.88 3.56
N LYS A 50 4.37 4.18 2.51
CA LYS A 50 2.90 4.08 2.48
C LYS A 50 2.51 2.67 2.10
N VAL A 51 2.18 1.88 3.11
CA VAL A 51 1.91 0.45 2.97
C VAL A 51 0.48 0.12 3.35
N SER A 52 -0.12 -0.79 2.60
CA SER A 52 -1.33 -1.47 3.04
C SER A 52 -0.97 -2.62 3.97
N THR A 53 -1.93 -3.12 4.73
CA THR A 53 -1.74 -4.32 5.58
C THR A 53 -1.26 -5.54 4.79
N LYS A 54 -1.72 -5.72 3.53
CA LYS A 54 -1.20 -6.76 2.63
C LYS A 54 0.26 -6.49 2.25
N GLY A 55 0.63 -5.24 2.03
CA GLY A 55 2.00 -4.84 1.74
C GLY A 55 2.94 -5.15 2.91
N MET A 56 2.52 -4.86 4.14
CA MET A 56 3.27 -5.19 5.35
C MET A 56 3.55 -6.69 5.45
N ARG A 57 2.53 -7.54 5.25
CA ARG A 57 2.72 -9.01 5.23
C ARG A 57 3.69 -9.50 4.15
N ILE A 58 3.77 -8.82 3.02
CA ILE A 58 4.72 -9.16 1.94
C ILE A 58 6.14 -8.77 2.35
N ILE A 59 6.32 -7.59 2.97
CA ILE A 59 7.61 -7.16 3.52
C ILE A 59 8.09 -8.19 4.56
N ASP A 60 7.23 -8.63 5.47
CA ASP A 60 7.60 -9.60 6.50
C ASP A 60 7.98 -10.96 5.89
N LYS A 61 7.32 -11.38 4.80
CA LYS A 61 7.58 -12.68 4.15
C LYS A 61 8.85 -12.67 3.27
N VAL A 62 9.08 -11.60 2.52
CA VAL A 62 10.13 -11.53 1.48
C VAL A 62 11.38 -10.83 1.99
N GLY A 63 11.25 -10.01 3.04
CA GLY A 63 12.28 -9.13 3.55
C GLY A 63 12.21 -7.73 2.94
N ILE A 64 12.62 -6.73 3.72
CA ILE A 64 12.56 -5.31 3.32
C ILE A 64 13.49 -5.01 2.13
N LYS A 65 14.69 -5.62 2.09
CA LYS A 65 15.69 -5.41 1.04
C LYS A 65 15.14 -5.70 -0.36
N ALA A 66 14.64 -6.91 -0.56
CA ALA A 66 14.11 -7.33 -1.86
C ALA A 66 12.89 -6.50 -2.30
N VAL A 67 12.12 -5.97 -1.35
CA VAL A 67 11.02 -5.05 -1.67
C VAL A 67 11.56 -3.68 -2.09
N LEU A 68 12.56 -3.15 -1.42
CA LEU A 68 13.19 -1.87 -1.79
C LEU A 68 13.87 -1.92 -3.15
N GLU A 69 14.56 -3.02 -3.48
CA GLU A 69 15.15 -3.23 -4.80
C GLU A 69 14.07 -3.21 -5.90
N LYS A 70 12.94 -3.88 -5.67
CA LYS A 70 11.79 -3.85 -6.60
C LYS A 70 11.21 -2.44 -6.75
N LEU A 71 11.05 -1.71 -5.65
CA LEU A 71 10.53 -0.34 -5.69
C LEU A 71 11.49 0.61 -6.44
N ARG A 72 12.81 0.46 -6.26
CA ARG A 72 13.83 1.19 -7.00
C ARG A 72 13.81 0.86 -8.49
N ALA A 73 13.67 -0.42 -8.85
CA ALA A 73 13.54 -0.84 -10.24
C ALA A 73 12.27 -0.28 -10.92
N GLN A 74 11.21 -0.02 -10.15
CA GLN A 74 10.00 0.64 -10.62
C GLN A 74 10.12 2.17 -10.71
N GLY A 75 11.27 2.74 -10.31
CA GLY A 75 11.53 4.18 -10.34
C GLY A 75 10.91 4.95 -9.16
N GLU A 76 10.47 4.27 -8.11
CA GLU A 76 9.89 4.91 -6.94
C GLU A 76 11.00 5.47 -6.03
N LYS A 77 10.87 6.73 -5.61
CA LYS A 77 11.86 7.38 -4.73
C LYS A 77 11.65 6.94 -3.28
N VAL A 78 12.63 6.25 -2.70
CA VAL A 78 12.60 5.63 -1.37
C VAL A 78 13.88 5.90 -0.56
#